data_AF-N0B3M8-F1
#
_entry.id   AF-N0B3M8-F1
#
_cell.length_a   1.000
_cell.length_b   1.000
_cell.length_c   1.000
_cell.angle_alpha   90.00
_cell.angle_beta   90.00
_cell.angle_gamma   90.00
#
_symmetry.space_group_name_H-M   'P 1'
#
loop_
_entity.id
_entity.type
_entity.pdbx_description
1 polymer ?
#
loop_
_entity_poly.entity_id
_entity_poly.type
_entity_poly.pdbx_seq_one_letter_code
_entity_poly.pdbx_strand_id
1 'polypeptide(L)'
;MQHNVSIRNITIRTNDSVAGRFNSKARYIDDQQRLLPLWPREMADRSLEGREKLIAALDRALRRERCHGRAGHPAYNLERHASLSRMLKEERAALAVLLSRAHQSQRRQPCE
;
A
#
# COMPACT_ATOMS: atom_id res chain seq x y z
N MET A 1 -55.71 2.59 -30.61
CA MET A 1 -54.31 2.18 -30.76
C MET A 1 -53.53 2.82 -29.62
N GLN A 2 -53.29 2.07 -28.56
CA GLN A 2 -52.60 2.52 -27.35
C GLN A 2 -51.23 1.83 -27.30
N HIS A 3 -50.18 2.63 -27.10
CA HIS A 3 -48.80 2.16 -27.10
C HIS A 3 -48.45 1.62 -25.71
N ASN A 4 -48.41 0.30 -25.56
CA ASN A 4 -48.03 -0.36 -24.31
C ASN A 4 -46.49 -0.47 -24.24
N VAL A 5 -45.82 0.57 -23.72
CA VAL A 5 -44.40 0.48 -23.37
C VAL A 5 -44.29 -0.29 -22.04
N SER A 6 -44.03 -1.59 -22.14
CA SER A 6 -43.74 -2.44 -20.97
C SER A 6 -42.35 -2.10 -20.44
N ILE A 7 -42.28 -1.22 -19.44
CA ILE A 7 -41.09 -1.01 -18.62
C ILE A 7 -40.92 -2.29 -17.80
N ARG A 8 -40.17 -3.25 -18.34
CA ARG A 8 -39.67 -4.39 -17.57
C ARG A 8 -38.71 -3.85 -16.52
N ASN A 9 -39.27 -3.56 -15.35
CA ASN A 9 -38.79 -3.99 -14.04
C ASN A 9 -37.27 -4.23 -13.95
N ILE A 10 -36.50 -3.16 -13.79
CA ILE A 10 -35.14 -3.22 -13.24
C ILE A 10 -35.23 -2.78 -11.79
N THR A 11 -35.83 -3.63 -10.96
CA THR A 11 -35.55 -3.66 -9.53
C THR A 11 -34.06 -3.95 -9.35
N ILE A 12 -33.27 -2.90 -9.16
CA ILE A 12 -32.03 -3.01 -8.39
C ILE A 12 -32.16 -2.03 -7.21
N ARG A 13 -32.90 -2.47 -6.20
CA ARG A 13 -32.66 -2.10 -4.81
C ARG A 13 -32.15 -3.33 -4.09
N THR A 14 -30.85 -3.39 -3.91
CA THR A 14 -30.17 -3.87 -2.70
C THR A 14 -28.99 -2.90 -2.56
N ASN A 15 -29.03 -1.91 -1.65
CA ASN A 15 -28.77 -2.09 -0.22
C ASN A 15 -27.83 -3.26 0.06
N ASP A 16 -26.56 -3.07 -0.28
CA ASP A 16 -25.47 -3.83 0.31
C ASP A 16 -24.52 -2.86 1.04
N SER A 17 -25.00 -2.44 2.21
CA SER A 17 -24.17 -2.08 3.35
C SER A 17 -23.31 -3.29 3.73
N VAL A 18 -22.26 -3.59 2.98
CA VAL A 18 -21.30 -4.62 3.37
C VAL A 18 -20.16 -3.93 4.09
N ALA A 19 -20.37 -3.86 5.40
CA ALA A 19 -19.36 -4.00 6.43
C ALA A 19 -18.06 -4.57 5.86
N GLY A 20 -17.06 -3.71 5.71
CA GLY A 20 -15.81 -4.10 5.11
C GLY A 20 -14.64 -3.28 5.58
N ARG A 21 -14.56 -3.06 6.89
CA ARG A 21 -13.29 -2.86 7.60
C ARG A 21 -12.47 -4.16 7.52
N PHE A 22 -12.27 -4.71 6.32
CA PHE A 22 -11.59 -5.97 6.06
C PHE A 22 -10.10 -5.73 6.19
N ASN A 23 -9.53 -6.21 7.28
CA ASN A 23 -8.10 -6.31 7.60
C ASN A 23 -7.18 -5.50 6.68
N SER A 24 -6.97 -4.24 7.03
CA SER A 24 -6.00 -3.35 6.38
C SER A 24 -4.63 -4.01 6.20
N LYS A 25 -4.26 -4.92 7.09
CA LYS A 25 -3.00 -5.66 7.06
C LYS A 25 -2.93 -6.77 5.99
N ALA A 26 -4.03 -7.49 5.74
CA ALA A 26 -4.05 -8.60 4.78
C ALA A 26 -4.05 -8.08 3.34
N ARG A 27 -4.87 -7.06 3.07
CA ARG A 27 -4.91 -6.39 1.76
C ARG A 27 -3.60 -5.67 1.47
N TYR A 28 -3.03 -5.00 2.48
CA TYR A 28 -1.71 -4.38 2.39
C TYR A 28 -0.61 -5.39 2.03
N ILE A 29 -0.60 -6.60 2.60
CA ILE A 29 0.40 -7.63 2.28
C ILE A 29 0.23 -8.15 0.84
N ASP A 30 -1.01 -8.40 0.39
CA ASP A 30 -1.30 -8.85 -0.99
C ASP A 30 -0.90 -7.78 -2.03
N ASP A 31 -1.27 -6.53 -1.78
CA ASP A 31 -0.87 -5.39 -2.62
C ASP A 31 0.67 -5.26 -2.64
N GLN A 32 1.34 -5.47 -1.51
CA GLN A 32 2.81 -5.41 -1.42
C GLN A 32 3.51 -6.51 -2.24
N GLN A 33 2.96 -7.74 -2.23
CA GLN A 33 3.48 -8.87 -3.02
C GLN A 33 3.36 -8.65 -4.53
N ARG A 34 2.24 -8.08 -4.98
CA ARG A 34 2.02 -7.80 -6.41
C ARG A 34 2.90 -6.67 -6.92
N LEU A 35 3.29 -5.75 -6.03
CA LEU A 35 3.98 -4.53 -6.39
C LEU A 35 5.50 -4.62 -6.30
N LEU A 36 6.02 -5.51 -5.45
CA LEU A 36 7.45 -5.65 -5.18
C LEU A 36 7.92 -7.08 -5.43
N PRO A 37 9.06 -7.28 -6.11
CA PRO A 37 9.69 -8.60 -6.21
C PRO A 37 10.45 -8.92 -4.91
N LEU A 38 9.76 -8.84 -3.77
CA LEU A 38 10.29 -9.18 -2.45
C LEU A 38 9.64 -10.48 -1.97
N TRP A 39 10.41 -11.30 -1.26
CA TRP A 39 9.88 -12.53 -0.69
C TRP A 39 8.93 -12.21 0.48
N PRO A 40 7.85 -12.99 0.68
CA PRO A 40 6.92 -12.78 1.79
C PRO A 40 7.59 -12.67 3.16
N ARG A 41 8.70 -13.38 3.35
CA ARG A 41 9.51 -13.35 4.57
C ARG A 41 10.23 -12.02 4.79
N GLU A 42 10.70 -11.39 3.71
CA GLU A 42 11.35 -10.08 3.77
C GLU A 42 10.35 -8.96 4.11
N MET A 43 9.09 -9.12 3.71
CA MET A 43 8.02 -8.18 4.06
C MET A 43 7.47 -8.37 5.48
N ALA A 44 7.58 -9.59 6.02
CA ALA A 44 7.19 -9.89 7.40
C ALA A 44 8.21 -9.35 8.41
N ASP A 45 9.44 -9.06 7.97
CA ASP A 45 10.46 -8.47 8.81
C ASP A 45 10.11 -7.02 9.18
N ARG A 46 9.80 -6.81 10.47
CA ARG A 46 9.47 -5.49 11.04
C ARG A 46 10.65 -4.88 11.80
N SER A 47 11.82 -5.50 11.74
CA SER A 47 13.07 -4.94 12.25
C SER A 47 13.45 -3.66 11.49
N LEU A 48 14.44 -2.95 12.01
CA LEU A 48 14.96 -1.73 11.39
C LEU A 48 15.55 -2.04 10.01
N GLU A 49 16.38 -3.07 9.91
CA GLU A 49 16.98 -3.54 8.66
C GLU A 49 15.94 -4.02 7.64
N GLY A 50 14.92 -4.76 8.09
CA GLY A 50 13.82 -5.22 7.23
C GLY A 50 13.06 -4.06 6.61
N ARG A 51 12.79 -3.01 7.40
CA ARG A 51 12.13 -1.79 6.90
C ARG A 51 12.99 -0.99 5.94
N GLU A 52 14.29 -0.88 6.16
CA GLU A 52 15.20 -0.21 5.23
C GLU A 52 15.22 -0.93 3.86
N LYS A 53 15.28 -2.26 3.85
CA LYS A 53 15.18 -3.07 2.63
C LYS A 53 13.85 -2.85 1.91
N LEU A 54 12.75 -2.81 2.67
CA LEU A 54 11.42 -2.55 2.13
C LEU A 54 11.31 -1.17 1.49
N ILE A 55 11.84 -0.14 2.14
CA ILE A 55 11.92 1.23 1.61
C ILE A 55 12.74 1.26 0.31
N ALA A 56 13.90 0.61 0.29
CA ALA A 56 14.75 0.55 -0.91
C ALA A 56 14.04 -0.13 -2.09
N ALA A 57 13.29 -1.19 -1.84
CA ALA A 57 12.50 -1.88 -2.86
C ALA A 57 11.35 -1.01 -3.39
N LEU A 58 10.62 -0.32 -2.50
CA LEU A 58 9.57 0.63 -2.84
C LEU A 58 10.11 1.79 -3.69
N ASP A 59 11.25 2.37 -3.33
CA ASP A 59 11.92 3.41 -4.10
C ASP A 59 12.32 2.91 -5.50
N ARG A 60 12.84 1.67 -5.61
CA ARG A 60 13.18 1.07 -6.91
C ARG A 60 11.95 0.85 -7.79
N ALA A 61 10.85 0.36 -7.21
CA ALA A 61 9.60 0.17 -7.93
C ALA A 61 9.01 1.50 -8.41
N LEU A 62 9.02 2.54 -7.57
CA LEU A 62 8.58 3.88 -7.95
C LEU A 62 9.42 4.50 -9.06
N ARG A 63 10.75 4.30 -9.02
CA ARG A 63 11.64 4.77 -10.10
C ARG A 63 11.27 4.14 -11.43
N ARG A 64 11.03 2.82 -11.46
CA ARG A 64 10.56 2.13 -12.67
C ARG A 64 9.22 2.68 -13.15
N GLU A 65 8.26 2.87 -12.24
CA GLU A 65 6.95 3.45 -12.57
C GLU A 65 7.08 4.86 -13.14
N ARG A 66 7.93 5.71 -12.58
CA ARG A 66 8.22 7.05 -13.10
C ARG A 66 8.86 7.00 -14.48
N CYS A 67 9.79 6.07 -14.72
CA CYS A 67 10.38 5.88 -16.05
C CYS A 67 9.32 5.50 -17.08
N HIS A 68 8.41 4.58 -16.75
CA HIS A 68 7.29 4.21 -17.62
C HIS A 68 6.35 5.39 -17.89
N GLY A 69 5.96 6.14 -16.86
CA GLY A 69 5.11 7.32 -17.01
C GLY A 69 5.74 8.40 -17.88
N ARG A 70 7.04 8.67 -17.71
CA ARG A 70 7.77 9.63 -18.55
C ARG A 70 7.93 9.19 -19.99
N ALA A 71 8.02 7.88 -20.23
CA ALA A 71 8.11 7.31 -21.57
C ALA A 71 6.75 7.16 -22.27
N GLY A 72 5.64 7.53 -21.62
CA GLY A 72 4.29 7.28 -22.14
C GLY A 72 3.99 5.78 -22.29
N HIS A 73 4.66 4.93 -21.51
CA HIS A 73 4.59 3.49 -21.68
C HIS A 73 3.21 2.96 -21.24
N PRO A 74 2.56 2.07 -22.00
CA PRO A 74 1.23 1.53 -21.67
C PRO A 74 1.14 0.82 -20.32
N ALA A 75 2.28 0.29 -19.85
CA ALA A 75 2.38 -0.34 -18.53
C ALA A 75 2.41 0.64 -17.35
N TYR A 76 2.43 1.95 -17.59
CA TYR A 76 2.29 2.94 -16.52
C TYR A 76 0.90 2.86 -15.91
N ASN A 77 0.83 2.62 -14.60
CA ASN A 77 -0.43 2.56 -13.88
C ASN A 77 -0.42 3.59 -12.74
N LEU A 78 -1.36 4.55 -12.81
CA LEU A 78 -1.49 5.63 -11.84
C LEU A 78 -1.89 5.12 -10.44
N GLU A 79 -2.76 4.12 -10.36
CA GLU A 79 -3.17 3.51 -9.09
C GLU A 79 -1.98 2.79 -8.44
N ARG A 80 -1.20 2.07 -9.25
CA ARG A 80 0.05 1.44 -8.83
C ARG A 80 1.04 2.47 -8.28
N HIS A 81 1.21 3.58 -8.98
CA HIS A 81 2.09 4.68 -8.56
C HIS A 81 1.65 5.31 -7.23
N ALA A 82 0.35 5.56 -7.07
CA ALA A 82 -0.22 6.14 -5.85
C ALA A 82 -0.08 5.20 -4.65
N SER A 83 -0.37 3.91 -4.84
CA SER A 83 -0.23 2.88 -3.81
C SER A 83 1.22 2.73 -3.35
N LEU A 84 2.17 2.63 -4.28
CA LEU A 84 3.60 2.57 -3.96
C LEU A 84 4.07 3.82 -3.19
N SER A 85 3.61 5.01 -3.60
CA SER A 85 3.96 6.28 -2.95
C SER A 85 3.41 6.36 -1.53
N ARG A 86 2.17 5.91 -1.32
CA ARG A 86 1.54 5.84 0.00
C ARG A 86 2.27 4.87 0.92
N MET A 87 2.56 3.67 0.44
CA MET A 87 3.28 2.65 1.22
C MET A 87 4.68 3.12 1.61
N LEU A 88 5.41 3.77 0.70
CA LEU A 88 6.72 4.36 0.99
C LEU A 88 6.64 5.42 2.10
N LYS A 89 5.60 6.26 2.07
CA LYS A 89 5.38 7.28 3.10
C LYS A 89 5.10 6.65 4.47
N GLU A 90 4.25 5.63 4.51
CA GLU A 90 3.91 4.91 5.73
C GLU A 90 5.14 4.20 6.32
N GLU A 91 5.95 3.54 5.48
CA GLU A 91 7.18 2.86 5.93
C GLU A 91 8.24 3.82 6.44
N ARG A 92 8.44 4.97 5.79
CA ARG A 92 9.37 6.02 6.28
C ARG A 92 8.91 6.59 7.63
N ALA A 93 7.62 6.80 7.81
CA ALA A 93 7.08 7.26 9.09
C ALA A 93 7.30 6.21 10.20
N ALA A 94 7.07 4.93 9.90
CA ALA A 94 7.32 3.85 10.85
C ALA A 94 8.82 3.72 11.22
N LEU A 95 9.73 3.87 10.26
CA LEU A 95 11.17 3.88 10.50
C LEU A 95 11.57 5.04 11.42
N ALA A 96 11.06 6.26 11.19
CA ALA A 96 11.35 7.42 12.01
C ALA A 96 10.90 7.25 13.49
N VAL A 97 9.76 6.59 13.71
CA VAL A 97 9.28 6.25 15.06
C VAL A 97 10.22 5.24 15.73
N LEU A 98 10.71 4.22 15.01
CA LEU A 98 11.65 3.24 15.54
C LEU A 98 12.99 3.87 15.91
N LEU A 99 13.55 4.71 15.03
CA LEU A 99 14.79 5.44 15.31
C LEU A 99 14.65 6.36 16.52
N SER A 100 13.53 7.09 16.61
CA SER A 100 13.24 7.96 17.75
C SER A 100 13.16 7.18 19.07
N ARG A 101 12.57 5.97 19.06
CA ARG A 101 12.52 5.07 20.22
C ARG A 101 13.90 4.57 20.61
N ALA A 102 14.72 4.15 19.64
CA ALA A 102 16.09 3.69 19.89
C ALA A 102 16.94 4.79 20.55
N HIS A 103 16.84 6.03 20.05
CA HIS A 103 17.54 7.19 20.64
C HIS A 103 17.07 7.49 22.06
N GLN A 104 15.77 7.37 22.36
CA GLN A 104 15.24 7.59 23.71
C GLN A 104 15.75 6.54 24.71
N SER A 105 15.86 5.27 24.30
CA SER A 105 16.42 4.21 25.14
C SER A 105 17.89 4.46 25.50
N GLN A 106 18.69 4.98 24.57
CA GLN A 106 20.09 5.33 24.83
C GLN A 106 20.24 6.51 25.80
N ARG A 107 19.38 7.53 25.70
CA ARG A 107 19.40 8.70 26.61
C ARG A 107 18.99 8.38 28.04
N ARG A 108 18.35 7.22 28.28
CA ARG A 108 17.86 6.81 29.60
C ARG A 108 18.82 5.93 30.39
N GLN A 109 19.98 5.55 29.85
CA GLN A 109 20.99 4.83 30.64
C GLN A 109 21.64 5.82 31.62
N PRO A 110 21.40 5.70 32.94
CA PRO A 110 22.15 6.45 33.93
C PRO A 110 23.54 5.80 34.02
N CYS A 111 24.58 6.61 34.04
CA CYS A 111 25.90 6.16 34.42
C CYS A 111 25.82 5.70 35.90
N GLU A 112 26.13 4.43 36.16
CA GLU A 112 26.56 3.99 37.49
C GLU A 112 28.07 4.13 37.63
#